data_AF-A0A6M3KJS3-F1
#
_entry.id   AF-A0A6M3KJS3-F1
#
_cell.length_a   1.000
_cell.length_b   1.000
_cell.length_c   1.000
_cell.angle_alpha   90.00
_cell.angle_beta   90.00
_cell.angle_gamma   90.00
#
_symmetry.space_group_name_H-M   'P 1'
#
loop_
_entity.id
_entity.type
_entity.pdbx_description
1 polymer ?
#
loop_
_entity_poly.entity_id
_entity_poly.type
_entity_poly.pdbx_seq_one_letter_code
_entity_poly.pdbx_strand_id
1 'polypeptide(L)'
;MLGTIVSLFSGGITGILGSIFTNVLNYFNQKQKNKHELALKQLDMQERDKDREFALKEAEMNLKITEVGIEGAIGTEEAKAFTEAQKSLMTPLFNPTFMDRLIDSKKWYNMAIAGIIAFFFGIVDIVKHAIRPGITVYVSIVFGFIILKAWNILEVNSYQWKLEDAVKIIMLCVDASIYMISMIYGFWFSDRRIAKFMMRLDDGNIKK
;
A
#
# COMPACT_ATOMS: atom_id res chain seq x y z
N MET A 1 96.86 -39.93 1.51
CA MET A 1 97.09 -41.40 1.48
C MET A 1 95.74 -42.08 1.65
N LEU A 2 95.36 -42.94 0.71
CA LEU A 2 94.07 -42.95 -0.02
C LEU A 2 92.73 -42.97 0.75
N GLY A 3 92.67 -43.34 2.03
CA GLY A 3 91.41 -43.42 2.78
C GLY A 3 90.75 -42.08 3.13
N THR A 4 91.54 -41.04 3.41
CA THR A 4 91.04 -39.73 3.90
C THR A 4 90.42 -38.87 2.79
N ILE A 5 90.82 -39.07 1.54
CA ILE A 5 90.31 -38.29 0.39
C ILE A 5 88.96 -38.85 -0.08
N VAL A 6 88.78 -40.18 -0.01
CA VAL A 6 87.52 -40.83 -0.37
C VAL A 6 86.42 -40.53 0.66
N SER A 7 86.73 -40.48 1.97
CA SER A 7 85.76 -40.12 3.01
C SER A 7 85.33 -38.65 2.95
N LEU A 8 86.19 -37.75 2.47
CA LEU A 8 85.88 -36.34 2.29
C LEU A 8 84.95 -36.11 1.08
N PHE A 9 85.17 -36.86 -0.01
CA PHE A 9 84.29 -36.82 -1.18
C PHE A 9 82.94 -37.51 -0.95
N SER A 10 82.90 -38.64 -0.22
CA SER A 10 81.62 -39.30 0.09
C SER A 10 80.76 -38.47 1.05
N GLY A 11 81.37 -37.83 2.05
CA GLY A 11 80.68 -36.95 2.99
C GLY A 11 80.13 -35.66 2.34
N GLY A 12 80.89 -35.06 1.41
CA GLY A 12 80.45 -33.87 0.67
C GLY A 12 79.24 -34.12 -0.23
N ILE A 13 79.21 -35.27 -0.93
CA ILE A 13 78.09 -35.62 -1.82
C ILE A 13 76.83 -35.98 -1.03
N THR A 14 76.96 -36.63 0.12
CA THR A 14 75.81 -37.01 0.95
C THR A 14 75.19 -35.78 1.65
N GLY A 15 75.99 -34.78 2.01
CA GLY A 15 75.50 -33.49 2.53
C GLY A 15 74.75 -32.64 1.49
N ILE A 16 75.21 -32.64 0.23
CA ILE A 16 74.53 -31.96 -0.87
C ILE A 16 73.21 -32.68 -1.23
N LEU A 17 73.21 -34.01 -1.27
CA LEU A 17 71.99 -34.78 -1.51
C LEU A 17 70.97 -34.62 -0.37
N GLY A 18 71.43 -34.57 0.87
CA GLY A 18 70.59 -34.28 2.03
C GLY A 18 69.91 -32.91 1.95
N SER A 19 70.67 -31.85 1.62
CA SER A 19 70.10 -30.49 1.52
C SER A 19 69.13 -30.34 0.35
N ILE A 20 69.37 -30.99 -0.78
CA ILE A 20 68.43 -31.05 -1.91
C ILE A 20 67.15 -31.79 -1.48
N PHE A 21 67.27 -32.93 -0.80
CA PHE A 21 66.10 -33.70 -0.34
C PHE A 21 65.28 -32.93 0.70
N THR A 22 65.92 -32.24 1.65
CA THR A 22 65.26 -31.37 2.62
C THR A 22 64.55 -30.20 1.94
N ASN A 23 65.15 -29.57 0.92
CA ASN A 23 64.51 -28.50 0.17
C ASN A 23 63.28 -28.97 -0.60
N VAL A 24 63.34 -30.18 -1.19
CA VAL A 24 62.19 -30.79 -1.87
C VAL A 24 61.06 -31.13 -0.88
N LEU A 25 61.37 -31.73 0.27
CA LEU A 25 60.37 -32.01 1.32
C LEU A 25 59.77 -30.72 1.90
N ASN A 26 60.59 -29.70 2.14
CA ASN A 26 60.11 -28.39 2.61
C ASN A 26 59.18 -27.74 1.59
N TYR A 27 59.47 -27.85 0.30
CA TYR A 27 58.58 -27.35 -0.75
C TYR A 27 57.23 -28.07 -0.77
N PHE A 28 57.20 -29.40 -0.61
CA PHE A 28 55.93 -30.15 -0.52
C PHE A 28 55.15 -29.81 0.75
N ASN A 29 55.82 -29.69 1.89
CA ASN A 29 55.20 -29.27 3.16
C ASN A 29 54.64 -27.84 3.06
N GLN A 30 55.36 -26.92 2.44
CA GLN A 30 54.89 -25.55 2.21
C GLN A 30 53.70 -25.52 1.24
N LYS A 31 53.71 -26.36 0.20
CA LYS A 31 52.58 -26.51 -0.72
C LYS A 31 51.33 -27.06 -0.03
N GLN A 32 51.46 -28.02 0.89
CA GLN A 32 50.33 -28.51 1.69
C GLN A 32 49.79 -27.43 2.65
N LYS A 33 50.67 -26.69 3.33
CA LYS A 33 50.28 -25.56 4.19
C LYS A 33 49.52 -24.49 3.41
N ASN A 34 50.01 -24.11 2.23
CA ASN A 34 49.34 -23.12 1.38
C ASN A 34 47.96 -23.60 0.89
N LYS A 35 47.82 -24.90 0.55
CA LYS A 35 46.51 -25.47 0.19
C LYS A 35 45.53 -25.43 1.37
N HIS A 36 46.01 -25.73 2.58
CA HIS A 36 45.19 -25.69 3.78
C HIS A 36 44.78 -24.25 4.15
N GLU A 37 45.71 -23.29 4.05
CA GLU A 37 45.43 -21.87 4.29
C GLU A 37 44.43 -21.31 3.26
N LEU A 38 44.53 -21.72 1.99
CA LEU A 38 43.55 -21.35 0.96
C LEU A 38 42.17 -21.96 1.24
N ALA A 39 42.10 -23.22 1.67
CA ALA A 39 40.83 -23.87 2.03
C ALA A 39 40.17 -23.19 3.24
N LEU A 40 40.94 -22.81 4.26
CA LEU A 40 40.45 -22.04 5.41
C LEU A 40 39.93 -20.66 4.98
N LYS A 41 40.69 -19.92 4.16
CA LYS A 41 40.25 -18.63 3.64
C LYS A 41 38.97 -18.73 2.80
N GLN A 42 38.79 -19.82 2.06
CA GLN A 42 37.55 -20.05 1.31
C GLN A 42 36.36 -20.32 2.24
N LEU A 43 36.56 -21.07 3.33
CA LEU A 43 35.53 -21.26 4.36
C LEU A 43 35.16 -19.94 5.05
N ASP A 44 36.15 -19.13 5.45
CA ASP A 44 35.91 -17.82 6.05
C ASP A 44 35.14 -16.87 5.11
N MET A 45 35.41 -16.92 3.80
CA MET A 45 34.66 -16.14 2.82
C MET A 45 33.20 -16.63 2.72
N GLN A 46 32.97 -17.94 2.70
CA GLN A 46 31.62 -18.51 2.67
C GLN A 46 30.82 -18.19 3.94
N GLU A 47 31.47 -18.19 5.11
CA GLU A 47 30.82 -17.78 6.36
C GLU A 47 30.44 -16.30 6.34
N ARG A 48 31.35 -15.42 5.90
CA ARG A 48 31.06 -13.98 5.77
C ARG A 48 29.96 -13.68 4.77
N ASP A 49 29.88 -14.42 3.67
CA ASP A 49 28.81 -14.25 2.68
C ASP A 49 27.46 -14.68 3.24
N LYS A 50 27.42 -15.77 4.02
CA LYS A 50 26.21 -16.19 4.75
C LYS A 50 25.80 -15.17 5.81
N ASP A 51 26.73 -14.65 6.58
CA ASP A 51 26.46 -13.63 7.61
C ASP A 51 25.88 -12.35 6.99
N ARG A 52 26.41 -11.94 5.83
CA ARG A 52 25.86 -10.81 5.06
C ARG A 52 24.45 -11.10 4.57
N GLU A 53 24.18 -12.30 4.07
CA GLU A 53 22.84 -12.70 3.64
C GLU A 53 21.84 -12.67 4.81
N PHE A 54 22.23 -13.17 5.98
CA PHE A 54 21.41 -13.09 7.19
C PHE A 54 21.17 -11.64 7.63
N ALA A 55 22.20 -10.79 7.62
CA ALA A 55 22.08 -9.38 7.97
C ALA A 55 21.15 -8.62 7.00
N LEU A 56 21.22 -8.91 5.70
CA LEU A 56 20.30 -8.34 4.70
C LEU A 56 18.86 -8.80 4.93
N LYS A 57 18.63 -10.09 5.19
CA LYS A 57 17.30 -10.61 5.50
C LYS A 57 16.72 -10.00 6.78
N GLU A 58 17.53 -9.79 7.81
CA GLU A 58 17.09 -9.13 9.04
C GLU A 58 16.71 -7.66 8.79
N ALA A 59 17.53 -6.93 8.02
CA ALA A 59 17.22 -5.57 7.62
C ALA A 59 15.91 -5.48 6.80
N GLU A 60 15.71 -6.39 5.84
CA GLU A 60 14.47 -6.48 5.06
C GLU A 60 13.25 -6.79 5.94
N MET A 61 13.37 -7.72 6.89
CA MET A 61 12.29 -8.01 7.84
C MET A 61 11.95 -6.79 8.70
N ASN A 62 12.94 -6.05 9.18
CA ASN A 62 12.72 -4.84 9.97
C ASN A 62 12.06 -3.72 9.16
N LEU A 63 12.45 -3.54 7.90
CA LEU A 63 11.77 -2.62 6.98
C LEU A 63 10.31 -3.02 6.77
N LYS A 64 10.04 -4.30 6.53
CA LYS A 64 8.68 -4.81 6.34
C LYS A 64 7.81 -4.66 7.60
N ILE A 65 8.36 -4.90 8.78
CA ILE A 65 7.65 -4.68 10.06
C ILE A 65 7.31 -3.20 10.22
N THR A 66 8.25 -2.31 9.87
CA THR A 66 8.05 -0.86 9.94
C THR A 66 6.98 -0.40 8.96
N GLU A 67 7.00 -0.91 7.73
CA GLU A 67 6.00 -0.60 6.70
C GLU A 67 4.60 -1.04 7.13
N VAL A 68 4.44 -2.29 7.60
CA VAL A 68 3.16 -2.79 8.12
C VAL A 68 2.69 -1.96 9.34
N GLY A 69 3.62 -1.51 10.19
CA GLY A 69 3.31 -0.63 11.32
C GLY A 69 2.84 0.76 10.89
N ILE A 70 3.47 1.34 9.88
CA ILE A 70 3.09 2.63 9.29
C ILE A 70 1.72 2.51 8.60
N GLU A 71 1.50 1.48 7.79
CA GLU A 71 0.22 1.22 7.14
C GLU A 71 -0.90 1.01 8.16
N GLY A 72 -0.63 0.26 9.23
CA GLY A 72 -1.55 0.10 10.36
C GLY A 72 -1.87 1.42 11.04
N ALA A 73 -0.86 2.24 11.35
CA ALA A 73 -1.03 3.55 11.95
C ALA A 73 -1.84 4.50 11.04
N ILE A 74 -1.51 4.55 9.75
CA ILE A 74 -2.26 5.31 8.74
C ILE A 74 -3.71 4.83 8.71
N GLY A 75 -3.95 3.51 8.66
CA GLY A 75 -5.29 2.93 8.68
C GLY A 75 -6.10 3.34 9.92
N THR A 76 -5.47 3.35 11.11
CA THR A 76 -6.15 3.79 12.34
C THR A 76 -6.46 5.29 12.36
N GLU A 77 -5.56 6.13 11.89
CA GLU A 77 -5.78 7.58 11.81
C GLU A 77 -6.83 7.91 10.73
N GLU A 78 -6.83 7.20 9.61
CA GLU A 78 -7.89 7.33 8.60
C GLU A 78 -9.25 6.89 9.13
N ALA A 79 -9.31 5.82 9.94
CA ALA A 79 -10.54 5.37 10.58
C ALA A 79 -11.05 6.37 11.63
N LYS A 80 -10.15 7.01 12.39
CA LYS A 80 -10.51 8.10 13.32
C LYS A 80 -11.03 9.32 12.58
N ALA A 81 -10.29 9.79 11.57
CA ALA A 81 -10.72 10.91 10.72
C ALA A 81 -12.06 10.61 10.02
N PHE A 82 -12.30 9.35 9.63
CA PHE A 82 -13.59 8.92 9.09
C PHE A 82 -14.71 9.00 10.13
N THR A 83 -14.46 8.51 11.34
CA THR A 83 -15.44 8.54 12.44
C THR A 83 -15.78 9.99 12.82
N GLU A 84 -14.79 10.87 12.83
CA GLU A 84 -14.96 12.29 13.15
C GLU A 84 -15.69 13.05 12.04
N ALA A 85 -15.32 12.83 10.78
CA ALA A 85 -16.06 13.38 9.64
C ALA A 85 -17.51 12.85 9.59
N GLN A 86 -17.74 11.61 10.00
CA GLN A 86 -19.09 11.07 10.10
C GLN A 86 -19.87 11.77 11.23
N LYS A 87 -19.24 12.01 12.38
CA LYS A 87 -19.83 12.78 13.47
C LYS A 87 -20.17 14.20 13.03
N SER A 88 -19.28 14.89 12.31
CA SER A 88 -19.55 16.27 11.82
C SER A 88 -20.63 16.32 10.73
N LEU A 89 -20.83 15.24 9.98
CA LEU A 89 -21.95 15.14 9.03
C LEU A 89 -23.28 14.80 9.72
N MET A 90 -23.22 14.14 10.89
CA MET A 90 -24.38 13.81 11.70
C MET A 90 -24.71 14.86 12.77
N THR A 91 -23.84 15.86 13.01
CA THR A 91 -24.23 16.98 13.86
C THR A 91 -25.42 17.67 13.19
N PRO A 92 -26.55 17.80 13.89
CA PRO A 92 -27.69 18.50 13.33
C PRO A 92 -27.23 19.90 12.92
N LEU A 93 -27.60 20.34 11.71
CA LEU A 93 -27.35 21.73 11.28
C LEU A 93 -27.97 22.75 12.25
N PHE A 94 -28.93 22.26 13.02
CA PHE A 94 -29.68 22.99 13.99
C PHE A 94 -28.82 23.28 15.22
N ASN A 95 -28.42 24.54 15.36
CA ASN A 95 -27.77 25.01 16.58
C ASN A 95 -28.82 25.10 17.70
N PRO A 96 -28.78 24.24 18.74
CA PRO A 96 -29.79 24.22 19.80
C PRO A 96 -29.89 25.57 20.50
N THR A 97 -28.76 26.27 20.66
CA THR A 97 -28.70 27.57 21.32
C THR A 97 -29.47 28.67 20.59
N PHE A 98 -29.59 28.60 19.25
CA PHE A 98 -30.38 29.58 18.50
C PHE A 98 -31.88 29.36 18.70
N MET A 99 -32.30 28.09 18.75
CA MET A 99 -33.70 27.73 18.95
C MET A 99 -34.14 27.97 20.39
N ASP A 100 -33.29 27.66 21.36
CA ASP A 100 -33.53 27.95 22.78
C ASP A 100 -33.75 29.45 22.97
N ARG A 101 -32.96 30.31 22.32
CA ARG A 101 -33.14 31.77 22.36
C ARG A 101 -34.45 32.24 21.71
N LEU A 102 -34.92 31.56 20.66
CA LEU A 102 -36.20 31.86 20.02
C LEU A 102 -37.39 31.44 20.90
N ILE A 103 -37.30 30.26 21.52
CA ILE A 103 -38.34 29.71 22.41
C ILE A 103 -38.41 30.48 23.73
N ASP A 104 -37.28 30.86 24.31
CA ASP A 104 -37.20 31.60 25.59
C ASP A 104 -37.74 33.03 25.49
N SER A 105 -37.81 33.58 24.28
CA SER A 105 -38.46 34.86 24.09
C SER A 105 -39.97 34.68 24.31
N LYS A 106 -40.46 35.14 25.46
CA LYS A 106 -41.85 35.06 25.98
C LYS A 106 -42.98 35.53 25.03
N LYS A 107 -42.67 35.90 23.79
CA LYS A 107 -43.58 36.42 22.79
C LYS A 107 -44.09 35.27 21.91
N TRP A 108 -45.41 35.11 21.86
CA TRP A 108 -46.09 34.03 21.14
C TRP A 108 -45.72 33.93 19.65
N TYR A 109 -45.43 35.05 18.99
CA TYR A 109 -45.04 35.05 17.57
C TYR A 109 -43.66 34.42 17.32
N ASN A 110 -42.75 34.49 18.28
CA ASN A 110 -41.43 33.87 18.15
C ASN A 110 -41.54 32.34 18.22
N MET A 111 -42.47 31.81 19.01
CA MET A 111 -42.77 30.38 19.05
C MET A 111 -43.33 29.87 17.71
N ALA A 112 -44.20 30.65 17.05
CA ALA A 112 -44.72 30.31 15.73
C ALA A 112 -43.62 30.32 14.65
N ILE A 113 -42.77 31.34 14.64
CA ILE A 113 -41.62 31.43 13.73
C ILE A 113 -40.64 30.28 13.96
N ALA A 114 -40.36 29.96 15.22
CA ALA A 114 -39.51 28.85 15.61
C ALA A 114 -40.08 27.52 15.07
N GLY A 115 -41.38 27.26 15.22
CA GLY A 115 -42.04 26.07 14.68
C GLY A 115 -41.91 25.94 13.16
N ILE A 116 -42.08 27.05 12.43
CA ILE A 116 -41.91 27.08 10.96
C ILE A 116 -40.47 26.78 10.57
N ILE A 117 -39.49 27.41 11.25
CA ILE A 117 -38.06 27.18 10.98
C ILE A 117 -37.71 25.72 11.24
N ALA A 118 -38.12 25.17 12.39
CA ALA A 118 -37.88 23.76 12.74
C ALA A 118 -38.49 22.80 11.70
N PHE A 119 -39.69 23.12 11.18
CA PHE A 119 -40.32 22.34 10.11
C PHE A 119 -39.48 22.32 8.82
N PHE A 120 -38.99 23.49 8.36
CA PHE A 120 -38.13 23.56 7.17
C PHE A 120 -36.79 22.82 7.38
N PHE A 121 -36.17 22.94 8.55
CA PHE A 121 -34.97 22.17 8.87
C PHE A 121 -35.23 20.67 8.89
N GLY A 122 -36.37 20.23 9.43
CA GLY A 122 -36.78 18.82 9.38
C GLY A 122 -36.92 18.30 7.94
N ILE A 123 -37.47 19.10 7.03
CA ILE A 123 -37.52 18.75 5.59
C ILE A 123 -36.11 18.64 5.01
N VAL A 124 -35.24 19.60 5.29
CA VAL A 124 -33.85 19.57 4.80
C VAL A 124 -33.14 18.31 5.29
N ASP A 125 -33.32 17.92 6.55
CA ASP A 125 -32.73 16.70 7.08
C ASP A 125 -33.30 15.44 6.41
N ILE A 126 -34.62 15.37 6.19
CA ILE A 126 -35.24 14.26 5.44
C ILE A 126 -34.64 14.16 4.02
N VAL A 127 -34.52 15.29 3.33
CA VAL A 127 -33.96 15.34 1.97
C VAL A 127 -32.49 14.90 1.98
N LYS A 128 -31.68 15.39 2.92
CA LYS A 128 -30.27 14.97 3.06
C LYS A 128 -30.13 13.47 3.29
N HIS A 129 -30.96 12.89 4.14
CA HIS A 129 -30.95 11.45 4.39
C HIS A 129 -31.48 10.65 3.19
N ALA A 130 -32.41 11.20 2.42
CA ALA A 130 -33.01 10.55 1.25
C ALA A 130 -32.17 10.64 -0.04
N ILE A 131 -31.34 11.69 -0.22
CA ILE A 131 -30.54 11.90 -1.44
C ILE A 131 -29.64 10.69 -1.73
N ARG A 132 -28.99 10.14 -0.71
CA ARG A 132 -28.05 9.01 -0.83
C ARG A 132 -28.71 7.71 -1.34
N PRO A 133 -29.74 7.16 -0.67
CA PRO A 133 -30.46 6.01 -1.20
C PRO A 133 -31.17 6.35 -2.51
N GLY A 134 -31.67 7.58 -2.67
CA GLY A 134 -32.34 8.06 -3.88
C GLY A 134 -31.44 7.97 -5.12
N ILE A 135 -30.22 8.51 -5.05
CA ILE A 135 -29.24 8.42 -6.15
C ILE A 135 -28.87 6.96 -6.42
N THR A 136 -28.71 6.14 -5.38
CA THR A 136 -28.34 4.73 -5.53
C THR A 136 -29.43 3.94 -6.27
N VAL A 137 -30.69 4.10 -5.86
CA VAL A 137 -31.86 3.48 -6.53
C VAL A 137 -31.98 4.00 -7.95
N TYR A 138 -31.88 5.31 -8.15
CA TYR A 138 -31.95 5.93 -9.48
C TYR A 138 -30.92 5.34 -10.44
N VAL A 139 -29.65 5.29 -10.06
CA VAL A 139 -28.60 4.76 -10.95
C VAL A 139 -28.78 3.26 -11.17
N SER A 140 -29.25 2.51 -10.17
CA SER A 140 -29.55 1.09 -10.33
C SER A 140 -30.64 0.85 -11.39
N ILE A 141 -31.68 1.69 -11.38
CA ILE A 141 -32.75 1.66 -12.39
C ILE A 141 -32.20 2.05 -13.77
N VAL A 142 -31.44 3.13 -13.87
CA VAL A 142 -30.84 3.59 -15.14
C VAL A 142 -29.92 2.52 -15.72
N PHE A 143 -29.09 1.90 -14.89
CA PHE A 143 -28.20 0.82 -15.28
C PHE A 143 -28.98 -0.40 -15.80
N GLY A 144 -30.02 -0.84 -15.08
CA GLY A 144 -30.91 -1.90 -15.54
C GLY A 144 -31.58 -1.56 -16.87
N PHE A 145 -32.00 -0.30 -17.06
CA PHE A 145 -32.60 0.16 -18.30
C PHE A 145 -31.62 0.14 -19.48
N ILE A 146 -30.36 0.53 -19.28
CA ILE A 146 -29.31 0.47 -20.30
C ILE A 146 -29.10 -0.99 -20.75
N ILE A 147 -28.99 -1.92 -19.80
CA ILE A 147 -28.82 -3.35 -20.12
C ILE A 147 -30.02 -3.88 -20.91
N LEU A 148 -31.25 -3.60 -20.46
CA LEU A 148 -32.46 -4.05 -21.14
C LEU A 148 -32.54 -3.49 -22.58
N LYS A 149 -32.15 -2.23 -22.78
CA LYS A 149 -32.11 -1.61 -24.11
C LYS A 149 -31.04 -2.24 -24.99
N ALA A 150 -29.85 -2.50 -24.45
CA ALA A 150 -28.78 -3.17 -25.17
C ALA A 150 -29.20 -4.58 -25.59
N TRP A 151 -29.83 -5.34 -24.69
CA TRP A 151 -30.36 -6.67 -24.96
C TRP A 151 -31.41 -6.63 -26.08
N ASN A 152 -32.38 -5.72 -26.00
CA ASN A 152 -33.42 -5.59 -27.01
C ASN A 152 -32.84 -5.27 -28.40
N ILE A 153 -31.83 -4.38 -28.46
CA ILE A 153 -31.13 -4.06 -29.72
C ILE A 153 -30.43 -5.30 -30.29
N LEU A 154 -29.77 -6.10 -29.44
CA LEU A 154 -29.10 -7.34 -29.87
C LEU A 154 -30.10 -8.40 -30.36
N GLU A 155 -31.23 -8.56 -29.67
CA GLU A 155 -32.27 -9.54 -30.01
C GLU A 155 -32.93 -9.20 -31.36
N VAL A 156 -33.36 -7.95 -31.54
CA VAL A 156 -34.03 -7.49 -32.77
C VAL A 156 -33.13 -7.59 -34.00
N ASN A 157 -31.82 -7.41 -33.83
CA ASN A 157 -30.86 -7.39 -34.95
C ASN A 157 -30.02 -8.67 -35.08
N SER A 158 -30.35 -9.71 -34.32
CA SER A 158 -29.57 -10.95 -34.19
C SER A 158 -29.20 -11.64 -35.53
N TYR A 159 -30.02 -11.50 -36.56
CA TYR A 159 -29.78 -12.12 -37.88
C TYR A 159 -28.94 -11.29 -38.85
N GLN A 160 -28.79 -9.97 -38.65
CA GLN A 160 -28.13 -9.10 -39.63
C GLN A 160 -26.77 -8.56 -39.18
N TRP A 161 -26.44 -8.68 -37.90
CA TRP A 161 -25.23 -8.07 -37.36
C TRP A 161 -24.04 -9.01 -37.40
N LYS A 162 -22.89 -8.44 -37.76
CA LYS A 162 -21.60 -9.11 -37.56
C LYS A 162 -21.33 -9.17 -36.05
N LEU A 163 -20.68 -10.26 -35.62
CA LEU A 163 -20.30 -10.46 -34.22
C LEU A 163 -19.54 -9.26 -33.63
N GLU A 164 -18.74 -8.58 -34.44
CA GLU A 164 -17.97 -7.39 -34.06
C GLU A 164 -18.86 -6.24 -33.53
N ASP A 165 -20.03 -6.01 -34.14
CA ASP A 165 -20.90 -4.90 -33.75
C ASP A 165 -21.67 -5.21 -32.46
N ALA A 166 -22.02 -6.48 -32.24
CA ALA A 166 -22.59 -6.94 -30.98
C ALA A 166 -21.60 -6.74 -29.81
N VAL A 167 -20.33 -7.08 -30.01
CA VAL A 167 -19.27 -6.86 -29.02
C VAL A 167 -19.10 -5.37 -28.71
N LYS A 168 -19.13 -4.49 -29.72
CA LYS A 168 -19.05 -3.04 -29.51
C LYS A 168 -20.18 -2.51 -28.63
N ILE A 169 -21.41 -2.97 -28.82
CA ILE A 169 -22.55 -2.55 -27.98
C ILE A 169 -22.38 -3.00 -26.54
N ILE A 170 -21.94 -4.25 -26.32
CA ILE A 170 -21.69 -4.76 -24.96
C ILE A 170 -20.59 -3.95 -24.29
N MET A 171 -19.48 -3.68 -25.00
CA MET A 171 -18.39 -2.85 -24.48
C MET A 171 -18.86 -1.44 -24.12
N LEU A 172 -19.67 -0.81 -24.98
CA LEU A 172 -20.25 0.51 -24.69
C LEU A 172 -21.12 0.49 -23.43
N CYS A 173 -21.87 -0.58 -23.20
CA CYS A 173 -22.66 -0.73 -21.98
C CYS A 173 -21.75 -0.87 -20.75
N VAL A 174 -20.70 -1.68 -20.83
CA VAL A 174 -19.72 -1.83 -19.76
C VAL A 174 -19.06 -0.49 -19.43
N ASP A 175 -18.61 0.25 -20.44
CA ASP A 175 -17.99 1.57 -20.26
C ASP A 175 -18.94 2.57 -19.60
N ALA A 176 -20.21 2.62 -20.04
CA ALA A 176 -21.24 3.44 -19.41
C ALA A 176 -21.48 3.05 -17.95
N SER A 177 -21.39 1.75 -17.64
CA SER A 177 -21.55 1.23 -16.28
C SER A 177 -20.40 1.65 -15.38
N ILE A 178 -19.17 1.48 -15.86
CA ILE A 178 -17.95 1.88 -15.16
C ILE A 178 -17.99 3.39 -14.90
N TYR A 179 -18.39 4.18 -15.89
CA TYR A 179 -18.54 5.63 -15.75
C TYR A 179 -19.58 5.99 -14.67
N MET A 180 -20.78 5.41 -14.72
CA MET A 180 -21.82 5.69 -13.72
C MET A 180 -21.40 5.26 -12.31
N ILE A 181 -20.79 4.08 -12.16
CA ILE A 181 -20.26 3.61 -10.88
C ILE A 181 -19.18 4.58 -10.38
N SER A 182 -18.23 4.97 -11.23
CA SER A 182 -17.17 5.91 -10.87
C SER A 182 -17.73 7.27 -10.45
N MET A 183 -18.80 7.74 -11.10
CA MET A 183 -19.51 8.97 -10.73
C MET A 183 -20.20 8.85 -9.36
N ILE A 184 -20.86 7.72 -9.08
CA ILE A 184 -21.46 7.44 -7.76
C ILE A 184 -20.36 7.43 -6.70
N TYR A 185 -19.30 6.63 -6.88
CA TYR A 185 -18.17 6.60 -5.96
C TYR A 185 -17.56 8.00 -5.79
N GLY A 186 -17.37 8.74 -6.88
CA GLY A 186 -16.96 10.13 -6.85
C GLY A 186 -17.86 10.96 -5.95
N PHE A 187 -19.18 10.91 -6.13
CA PHE A 187 -20.13 11.65 -5.29
C PHE A 187 -20.10 11.24 -3.82
N TRP A 188 -20.06 9.94 -3.53
CA TRP A 188 -20.04 9.39 -2.16
C TRP A 188 -18.74 9.67 -1.39
N PHE A 189 -17.62 9.78 -2.11
CA PHE A 189 -16.29 9.91 -1.49
C PHE A 189 -15.66 11.30 -1.71
N SER A 190 -16.15 12.13 -2.64
CA SER A 190 -15.66 13.50 -2.86
C SER A 190 -15.94 14.39 -1.64
N ASP A 191 -17.11 14.22 -1.02
CA ASP A 191 -17.49 14.91 0.22
C ASP A 191 -16.47 14.66 1.34
N ARG A 192 -15.88 13.45 1.37
CA ARG A 192 -14.83 13.07 2.34
C ARG A 192 -13.49 13.75 2.06
N ARG A 193 -13.11 13.93 0.80
CA ARG A 193 -11.85 14.61 0.44
C ARG A 193 -11.93 16.10 0.76
N ILE A 194 -13.07 16.73 0.50
CA ILE A 194 -13.31 18.13 0.84
C ILE A 194 -13.30 18.31 2.35
N ALA A 195 -13.96 17.45 3.13
CA ALA A 195 -13.91 17.52 4.59
C ALA A 195 -12.48 17.37 5.14
N LYS A 196 -11.71 16.38 4.65
CA LYS A 196 -10.28 16.22 5.01
C LYS A 196 -9.44 17.45 4.64
N PHE A 197 -9.71 18.07 3.49
CA PHE A 197 -9.02 19.28 3.05
C PHE A 197 -9.36 20.49 3.95
N MET A 198 -10.64 20.65 4.32
CA MET A 198 -11.09 21.73 5.20
C MET A 198 -10.53 21.60 6.62
N MET A 199 -10.46 20.38 7.18
CA MET A 199 -9.82 20.15 8.49
C MET A 199 -8.33 20.53 8.48
N ARG A 200 -7.60 20.19 7.41
CA ARG A 200 -6.17 20.56 7.26
C ARG A 200 -5.94 22.08 7.13
N LEU A 201 -6.92 22.84 6.67
CA LEU A 201 -6.84 24.30 6.63
C LEU A 201 -7.03 24.92 8.02
N ASP A 202 -7.81 24.27 8.89
CA ASP A 202 -8.13 24.75 10.25
C ASP A 202 -7.05 24.39 11.28
N ASP A 203 -6.29 23.31 11.06
CA ASP A 203 -5.18 22.84 11.92
C ASP A 203 -3.95 23.79 12.01
N GLY A 204 -4.09 25.05 11.60
CA GLY A 204 -3.07 26.07 11.84
C GLY A 204 -1.80 25.92 11.00
N ASN A 205 -1.83 25.14 9.92
CA ASN A 205 -0.73 25.10 8.93
C ASN A 205 -0.70 26.35 8.01
N ILE A 206 -1.43 27.41 8.40
CA ILE A 206 -1.14 28.78 7.99
C ILE A 206 0.19 29.14 8.65
N LYS A 207 1.29 28.83 7.95
CA LYS A 207 2.64 29.28 8.28
C LYS A 207 2.57 30.76 8.70
N LYS A 208 2.82 31.02 9.98
CA LYS A 208 3.34 32.31 10.41
C LYS A 208 4.77 32.44 9.91
#